data_AF-A0A2W1B824-F1
#
_entry.id   AF-A0A2W1B824-F1
#
_cell.length_a   1.000
_cell.length_b   1.000
_cell.length_c   1.000
_cell.angle_alpha   90.00
_cell.angle_beta   90.00
_cell.angle_gamma   90.00
#
_symmetry.space_group_name_H-M   'P 1'
#
loop_
_entity.id
_entity.type
_entity.pdbx_description
1 polymer ?
#
loop_
_entity_poly.entity_id
_entity_poly.type
_entity_poly.pdbx_seq_one_letter_code
_entity_poly.pdbx_strand_id
1 'polypeptide(L)'
;MGKGNAWLLVVLISAAAIVNLATTVITSNKLLEEISTVRTDLFTLKSRVASLDSVVNDVRNRIEKSEEMVKSIHFARSSVSLEKTVLKASFTLTEFTEVSQVFLNVIDETSEVSSYELELENGVFTTEIELSPGRVYYGQIRIKEDGEERLSSEFVISRDLYSFQQYELAGHAWLLETDKVHYSIELYTHDCRDEEMKISEATVKVVEGENIREILFLPPDDLQGLARRVNFEAEKDAFLSFIAKVTFSFGESKTEEVKMNYHF
;
A
#
# COMPACT_ATOMS: atom_id res chain seq x y z
N MET A 1 -75.97 -18.07 -32.35
CA MET A 1 -74.90 -17.84 -31.34
C MET A 1 -73.47 -18.20 -31.83
N GLY A 2 -73.15 -18.15 -33.14
CA GLY A 2 -71.82 -18.59 -33.64
C GLY A 2 -70.87 -17.52 -34.19
N LYS A 3 -71.37 -16.32 -34.56
CA LYS A 3 -70.55 -15.28 -35.23
C LYS A 3 -69.85 -14.32 -34.25
N GLY A 4 -70.44 -14.07 -33.08
CA GLY A 4 -69.85 -13.19 -32.05
C GLY A 4 -68.60 -13.79 -31.39
N ASN A 5 -68.62 -15.09 -31.10
CA ASN A 5 -67.47 -15.78 -30.48
C ASN A 5 -66.28 -15.89 -31.44
N ALA A 6 -66.52 -16.11 -32.74
CA ALA A 6 -65.44 -16.18 -33.73
C ALA A 6 -64.72 -14.84 -33.92
N TRP A 7 -65.46 -13.72 -33.92
CA TRP A 7 -64.88 -12.37 -34.01
C TRP A 7 -64.04 -12.02 -32.78
N LEU A 8 -64.54 -12.36 -31.59
CA LEU A 8 -63.82 -12.16 -30.33
C LEU A 8 -62.51 -12.95 -30.30
N LEU A 9 -62.52 -14.18 -30.84
CA LEU A 9 -61.35 -15.05 -30.90
C LEU A 9 -60.28 -14.52 -31.87
N VAL A 10 -60.68 -13.98 -33.02
CA VAL A 10 -59.76 -13.32 -33.97
C VAL A 10 -59.13 -12.07 -33.33
N VAL A 11 -59.92 -11.24 -32.66
CA VAL A 11 -59.42 -10.03 -31.96
C VAL A 11 -58.43 -10.41 -30.86
N LEU A 12 -58.69 -11.47 -30.09
CA LEU A 12 -57.79 -11.96 -29.04
C LEU A 12 -56.47 -12.50 -29.61
N ILE A 13 -56.51 -13.25 -30.73
CA ILE A 13 -55.30 -13.74 -31.40
C ILE A 13 -54.47 -12.57 -31.95
N SER A 14 -55.12 -11.60 -32.61
CA SER A 14 -54.43 -10.41 -33.13
C SER A 14 -53.82 -9.56 -32.01
N ALA A 15 -54.54 -9.36 -30.91
CA ALA A 15 -54.02 -8.63 -29.74
C ALA A 15 -52.81 -9.35 -29.12
N ALA A 16 -52.89 -10.67 -28.94
CA ALA A 16 -51.76 -11.47 -28.44
C ALA A 16 -50.55 -11.41 -29.38
N ALA A 17 -50.77 -11.45 -30.69
CA ALA A 17 -49.70 -11.33 -31.68
C ALA A 17 -49.03 -9.95 -31.64
N ILE A 18 -49.80 -8.87 -31.52
CA ILE A 18 -49.30 -7.50 -31.40
C ILE A 18 -48.49 -7.31 -30.11
N VAL A 19 -48.98 -7.82 -28.98
CA VAL A 19 -48.26 -7.76 -27.70
C VAL A 19 -46.94 -8.54 -27.80
N ASN A 20 -46.96 -9.75 -28.36
CA ASN A 20 -45.75 -10.54 -28.52
C ASN A 20 -44.71 -9.85 -29.42
N LEU A 21 -45.17 -9.23 -30.53
CA LEU A 21 -44.31 -8.46 -31.41
C LEU A 21 -43.71 -7.23 -30.69
N ALA A 22 -44.52 -6.48 -29.94
CA ALA A 22 -44.04 -5.32 -29.18
C ALA A 22 -43.02 -5.72 -28.11
N THR A 23 -43.26 -6.83 -27.41
CA THR A 23 -42.32 -7.36 -26.40
C THR A 23 -40.99 -7.76 -27.05
N THR A 24 -41.06 -8.43 -28.21
CA THR A 24 -39.88 -8.82 -28.99
C THR A 24 -39.07 -7.60 -29.48
N VAL A 25 -39.74 -6.54 -29.93
CA VAL A 25 -39.09 -5.28 -30.34
C VAL A 25 -38.41 -4.59 -29.16
N ILE A 26 -39.05 -4.54 -28.00
CA ILE A 26 -38.46 -3.96 -26.78
C ILE A 26 -37.21 -4.75 -26.36
N THR A 27 -37.27 -6.08 -26.35
CA THR A 27 -36.10 -6.93 -26.04
C THR A 27 -34.98 -6.73 -27.05
N SER A 28 -35.31 -6.63 -28.35
CA SER A 28 -34.34 -6.37 -29.41
C SER A 28 -33.66 -5.01 -29.27
N ASN A 29 -34.40 -3.96 -28.90
CA ASN A 29 -33.82 -2.63 -28.67
C ASN A 29 -32.88 -2.61 -27.47
N LYS A 30 -33.25 -3.30 -26.39
CA LYS A 30 -32.39 -3.45 -25.21
C LYS A 30 -31.08 -4.18 -25.54
N LEU A 31 -31.17 -5.27 -26.32
CA LEU A 31 -29.98 -5.99 -26.79
C LEU A 31 -29.09 -5.13 -27.68
N LEU A 32 -29.67 -4.26 -28.53
CA LEU A 32 -28.91 -3.33 -29.36
C LEU A 32 -28.17 -2.28 -28.52
N GLU A 33 -28.78 -1.79 -27.44
CA GLU A 33 -28.16 -0.85 -26.51
C GLU A 33 -27.01 -1.52 -25.74
N GLU A 34 -27.21 -2.74 -25.23
CA GLU A 34 -26.16 -3.53 -24.57
C GLU A 34 -24.99 -3.80 -25.52
N ILE A 35 -25.25 -4.16 -26.78
CA ILE A 35 -24.21 -4.33 -27.81
C ILE A 35 -23.44 -3.03 -28.07
N SER A 36 -24.13 -1.88 -28.05
CA SER A 36 -23.50 -0.56 -28.23
C SER A 36 -22.54 -0.21 -27.08
N THR A 37 -22.96 -0.47 -25.84
CA THR A 37 -22.13 -0.30 -24.64
C THR A 37 -20.91 -1.21 -24.69
N VAL A 38 -21.10 -2.51 -24.95
CA VAL A 38 -20.01 -3.47 -25.08
C VAL A 38 -19.03 -3.07 -26.18
N ARG A 39 -19.52 -2.56 -27.31
CA ARG A 39 -18.66 -2.07 -28.40
C ARG A 39 -17.80 -0.89 -27.96
N THR A 40 -18.37 0.03 -27.19
CA THR A 40 -17.67 1.21 -26.66
C THR A 40 -16.60 0.79 -25.66
N ASP A 41 -16.92 -0.12 -24.75
CA ASP A 41 -15.97 -0.67 -23.79
C ASP A 41 -14.82 -1.40 -24.50
N LEU A 42 -15.12 -2.14 -25.56
CA LEU A 42 -14.11 -2.85 -26.36
C LEU A 42 -13.18 -1.88 -27.10
N PHE A 43 -13.68 -0.74 -27.58
CA PHE A 43 -12.84 0.32 -28.15
C PHE A 43 -11.93 0.95 -27.09
N THR A 44 -12.46 1.26 -25.91
CA THR A 44 -11.68 1.78 -24.78
C THR A 44 -10.60 0.79 -24.36
N LEU A 45 -10.96 -0.49 -24.24
CA LEU A 45 -10.03 -1.56 -23.89
C LEU A 45 -8.94 -1.71 -24.95
N LYS A 46 -9.29 -1.71 -26.23
CA LYS A 46 -8.32 -1.77 -27.34
C LYS A 46 -7.36 -0.58 -27.32
N SER A 47 -7.86 0.62 -27.01
CA SER A 47 -7.02 1.81 -26.83
C SER A 47 -6.05 1.66 -25.65
N ARG A 48 -6.52 1.15 -24.51
CA ARG A 48 -5.67 0.87 -23.34
C ARG A 48 -4.61 -0.19 -23.64
N VAL A 49 -4.95 -1.25 -24.36
CA VAL A 49 -3.99 -2.29 -24.79
C VAL A 49 -2.93 -1.70 -25.73
N ALA A 50 -3.31 -0.89 -26.71
CA ALA A 50 -2.35 -0.23 -27.59
C ALA A 50 -1.42 0.74 -26.83
N SER A 51 -1.94 1.43 -25.82
CA SER A 51 -1.12 2.25 -24.92
C SER A 51 -0.15 1.41 -24.08
N LEU A 52 -0.58 0.26 -23.57
CA LEU A 52 0.28 -0.69 -22.85
C LEU A 52 1.36 -1.27 -23.76
N ASP A 53 1.03 -1.65 -25.00
CA ASP A 53 2.02 -2.13 -25.98
C ASP A 53 3.07 -1.06 -26.27
N SER A 54 2.67 0.21 -26.35
CA SER A 54 3.60 1.32 -26.49
C SER A 54 4.51 1.48 -25.27
N VAL A 55 3.97 1.37 -24.05
CA VAL A 55 4.76 1.43 -22.81
C VAL A 55 5.73 0.25 -22.70
N VAL A 56 5.27 -0.96 -23.02
CA VAL A 56 6.10 -2.17 -23.01
C VAL A 56 7.22 -2.07 -24.04
N ASN A 57 6.94 -1.56 -25.24
CA ASN A 57 7.96 -1.35 -26.26
C ASN A 57 8.93 -0.24 -25.88
N ASP A 58 8.48 0.84 -25.24
CA ASP A 58 9.36 1.90 -24.73
C ASP A 58 10.28 1.36 -23.62
N VAL A 59 9.73 0.60 -22.66
CA VAL A 59 10.51 -0.10 -21.62
C VAL A 59 11.51 -1.09 -22.23
N ARG A 60 11.08 -1.91 -23.20
CA ARG A 60 11.96 -2.85 -23.91
C ARG A 60 13.08 -2.11 -24.64
N ASN A 61 12.77 -1.05 -25.37
CA ASN A 61 13.77 -0.24 -26.07
C ASN A 61 14.73 0.45 -25.11
N ARG A 62 14.28 0.87 -23.92
CA ARG A 62 15.15 1.40 -22.87
C ARG A 62 16.05 0.32 -22.29
N ILE A 63 15.55 -0.89 -22.07
CA ILE A 63 16.36 -2.05 -21.63
C ILE A 63 17.38 -2.46 -22.70
N GLU A 64 16.99 -2.49 -23.98
CA GLU A 64 17.86 -2.92 -25.09
C GLU A 64 18.90 -1.87 -25.50
N LYS A 65 18.68 -0.59 -25.20
CA LYS A 65 19.62 0.52 -25.48
C LYS A 65 20.43 0.98 -24.28
N SER A 66 20.26 0.37 -23.11
CA SER A 66 20.96 0.82 -21.91
C SER A 66 22.42 0.39 -21.95
N GLU A 67 23.34 1.34 -22.04
CA GLU A 67 24.76 1.16 -21.66
C GLU A 67 24.92 0.99 -20.14
N GLU A 68 23.82 0.79 -19.39
CA GLU A 68 23.88 0.59 -17.95
C GLU A 68 24.64 -0.70 -17.60
N MET A 69 25.64 -0.51 -16.75
CA MET A 69 26.40 -1.58 -16.11
C MET A 69 25.49 -2.60 -15.40
N VAL A 70 24.33 -2.15 -14.91
CA VAL A 70 23.36 -2.97 -14.18
C VAL A 70 22.13 -3.22 -15.07
N LYS A 71 21.91 -4.48 -15.44
CA LYS A 71 20.81 -4.91 -16.31
C LYS A 71 19.50 -5.10 -15.55
N SER A 72 19.57 -5.61 -14.32
CA SER A 72 18.39 -5.76 -13.46
C SER A 72 18.74 -5.58 -11.99
N ILE A 73 17.83 -4.97 -11.26
CA ILE A 73 17.89 -4.78 -9.81
C ILE A 73 16.62 -5.40 -9.21
N HIS A 74 16.80 -6.26 -8.22
CA HIS A 74 15.69 -6.84 -7.47
C HIS A 74 16.03 -6.86 -5.98
N PHE A 75 15.02 -6.57 -5.17
CA PHE A 75 15.08 -6.65 -3.72
C PHE A 75 13.92 -7.50 -3.23
N ALA A 76 14.23 -8.42 -2.33
CA ALA A 76 13.23 -9.21 -1.62
C ALA A 76 13.43 -9.04 -0.12
N ARG A 77 12.34 -8.89 0.62
CA ARG A 77 12.39 -8.81 2.08
C ARG A 77 12.71 -10.19 2.66
N SER A 78 13.79 -10.29 3.42
CA SER A 78 14.15 -11.49 4.17
C SER A 78 13.52 -11.49 5.56
N SER A 79 13.55 -10.35 6.26
CA SER A 79 12.93 -10.17 7.58
C SER A 79 12.68 -8.70 7.90
N VAL A 80 11.83 -8.43 8.89
CA VAL A 80 11.46 -7.08 9.35
C VAL A 80 11.38 -7.02 10.87
N SER A 81 11.84 -5.92 11.45
CA SER A 81 11.61 -5.49 12.82
C SER A 81 11.37 -3.97 12.88
N LEU A 82 11.03 -3.45 14.06
CA LEU A 82 10.91 -2.01 14.29
C LEU A 82 12.22 -1.24 14.10
N GLU A 83 13.37 -1.90 14.28
CA GLU A 83 14.70 -1.28 14.19
C GLU A 83 15.31 -1.37 12.79
N LYS A 84 15.05 -2.47 12.08
CA LYS A 84 15.65 -2.74 10.77
C LYS A 84 14.81 -3.70 9.92
N THR A 85 14.95 -3.56 8.61
CA THR A 85 14.49 -4.53 7.62
C THR A 85 15.69 -5.12 6.91
N VAL A 86 15.75 -6.45 6.80
CA VAL A 86 16.77 -7.15 6.03
C VAL A 86 16.24 -7.42 4.64
N LEU A 87 16.97 -6.97 3.62
CA LEU A 87 16.65 -7.21 2.21
C LEU A 87 17.72 -8.10 1.58
N LYS A 88 17.29 -9.13 0.86
CA LYS A 88 18.12 -9.82 -0.11
C LYS A 88 18.14 -9.00 -1.40
N ALA A 89 19.30 -8.44 -1.72
CA ALA A 89 19.53 -7.72 -2.96
C ALA A 89 20.01 -8.68 -4.04
N SER A 90 19.57 -8.50 -5.28
CA SER A 90 19.90 -9.36 -6.41
C SER A 90 20.09 -8.53 -7.68
N PHE A 91 21.23 -8.71 -8.33
CA PHE A 91 21.65 -7.91 -9.48
C PHE A 91 22.09 -8.80 -10.64
N THR A 92 21.78 -8.37 -11.85
CA THR A 92 22.45 -8.88 -13.05
C THR A 92 23.20 -7.74 -13.72
N LEU A 93 24.44 -8.00 -14.12
CA LEU A 93 25.31 -7.01 -14.75
C LEU A 93 25.39 -7.29 -16.25
N THR A 94 25.59 -6.24 -17.03
CA THR A 94 25.69 -6.33 -18.49
C THR A 94 27.02 -6.94 -18.91
N GLU A 95 28.11 -6.53 -18.26
CA GLU A 95 29.47 -7.03 -18.50
C GLU A 95 30.26 -7.10 -17.19
N PHE A 96 30.88 -8.24 -16.93
CA PHE A 96 31.81 -8.46 -15.82
C PHE A 96 32.74 -9.64 -16.15
N THR A 97 33.87 -9.73 -15.45
CA THR A 97 34.74 -10.91 -15.48
C THR A 97 34.59 -11.71 -14.20
N GLU A 98 34.81 -13.03 -14.23
CA GLU A 98 34.69 -13.89 -13.04
C GLU A 98 35.67 -13.53 -11.91
N VAL A 99 36.74 -12.78 -12.22
CA VAL A 99 37.72 -12.28 -11.26
C VAL A 99 37.37 -10.91 -10.65
N SER A 100 36.30 -10.27 -11.14
CA SER A 100 35.85 -8.97 -10.67
C SER A 100 35.33 -9.04 -9.23
N GLN A 101 35.76 -8.11 -8.37
CA GLN A 101 35.12 -7.91 -7.07
C GLN A 101 33.96 -6.92 -7.24
N VAL A 102 32.75 -7.35 -6.87
CA VAL A 102 31.54 -6.56 -7.06
C VAL A 102 30.96 -6.21 -5.70
N PHE A 103 30.63 -4.93 -5.51
CA PHE A 103 30.06 -4.41 -4.27
C PHE A 103 28.76 -3.66 -4.56
N LEU A 104 27.83 -3.75 -3.62
CA LEU A 104 26.71 -2.82 -3.48
C LEU A 104 27.10 -1.76 -2.44
N ASN A 105 27.22 -0.51 -2.86
CA ASN A 105 27.26 0.62 -1.95
C ASN A 105 25.83 1.05 -1.64
N VAL A 106 25.46 1.04 -0.37
CA VAL A 106 24.23 1.64 0.15
C VAL A 106 24.59 3.00 0.73
N ILE A 107 23.99 4.05 0.18
CA ILE A 107 24.24 5.45 0.52
C ILE A 107 22.99 5.98 1.19
N ASP A 108 23.11 6.47 2.41
CA ASP A 108 21.97 7.06 3.11
C ASP A 108 21.78 8.55 2.80
N GLU A 109 20.72 9.15 3.32
CA GLU A 109 20.40 10.57 3.14
C GLU A 109 21.44 11.54 3.74
N THR A 110 22.37 11.05 4.56
CA THR A 110 23.49 11.83 5.10
C THR A 110 24.79 11.63 4.31
N SER A 111 24.73 10.88 3.21
CA SER A 111 25.86 10.46 2.38
C SER A 111 26.83 9.51 3.08
N GLU A 112 26.39 8.82 4.14
CA GLU A 112 27.15 7.71 4.73
C GLU A 112 27.07 6.50 3.80
N VAL A 113 28.21 5.85 3.56
CA VAL A 113 28.32 4.73 2.60
C VAL A 113 28.63 3.43 3.33
N SER A 114 27.72 2.47 3.21
CA SER A 114 27.92 1.08 3.62
C SER A 114 28.17 0.20 2.38
N SER A 115 29.32 -0.46 2.31
CA SER A 115 29.67 -1.33 1.17
C SER A 115 29.47 -2.81 1.52
N TYR A 116 28.72 -3.51 0.68
CA TYR A 116 28.43 -4.93 0.81
C TYR A 116 29.04 -5.69 -0.37
N GLU A 117 29.87 -6.69 -0.11
CA GLU A 117 30.38 -7.57 -1.16
C GLU A 117 29.25 -8.45 -1.70
N LEU A 118 29.21 -8.60 -3.03
CA LEU A 118 28.20 -9.36 -3.73
C LEU A 118 28.76 -10.74 -4.11
N GLU A 119 28.03 -11.79 -3.74
CA GLU A 119 28.35 -13.16 -4.09
C GLU A 119 27.69 -13.52 -5.42
N LEU A 120 28.45 -14.14 -6.32
CA LEU A 120 27.97 -14.57 -7.63
C LEU A 120 27.43 -16.00 -7.57
N GLU A 121 26.13 -16.16 -7.81
CA GLU A 121 25.47 -17.46 -7.91
C GLU A 121 24.69 -17.55 -9.23
N ASN A 122 25.05 -18.49 -10.11
CA ASN A 122 24.36 -18.76 -11.38
C ASN A 122 24.15 -17.50 -12.26
N GLY A 123 25.13 -16.59 -12.29
CA GLY A 123 25.05 -15.35 -13.09
C GLY A 123 24.28 -14.21 -12.42
N VAL A 124 23.88 -14.38 -11.16
CA VAL A 124 23.20 -13.35 -10.35
C VAL A 124 24.08 -13.00 -9.16
N PHE A 125 24.33 -11.71 -8.96
CA PHE A 125 25.04 -11.18 -7.81
C PHE A 125 24.06 -10.95 -6.67
N THR A 126 24.35 -11.47 -5.48
CA THR A 126 23.45 -11.36 -4.32
C THR A 126 24.18 -10.98 -3.04
N THR A 127 23.47 -10.31 -2.14
CA THR A 127 23.94 -10.01 -0.78
C THR A 127 22.74 -9.69 0.10
N GLU A 128 22.93 -9.68 1.42
CA GLU A 128 21.92 -9.19 2.37
C GLU A 128 22.33 -7.83 2.91
N ILE A 129 21.38 -6.90 2.92
CA ILE A 129 21.56 -5.56 3.44
C ILE A 129 20.56 -5.29 4.56
N GLU A 130 20.97 -4.51 5.56
CA GLU A 130 20.11 -4.08 6.66
C GLU A 130 19.80 -2.60 6.51
N LEU A 131 18.52 -2.24 6.50
CA LEU A 131 18.07 -0.86 6.33
C LEU A 131 17.18 -0.46 7.50
N SER A 132 17.50 0.66 8.15
CA SER A 132 16.64 1.23 9.19
C SER A 132 15.39 1.88 8.59
N PRO A 133 14.21 1.62 9.17
CA PRO A 133 12.97 2.28 8.77
C PRO A 133 13.06 3.77 9.12
N GLY A 134 12.64 4.62 8.18
CA GLY A 134 12.63 6.08 8.38
C GLY A 134 13.68 6.88 7.60
N ARG A 135 14.73 6.23 7.06
CA ARG A 135 15.72 6.88 6.18
C ARG A 135 15.42 6.68 4.70
N VAL A 136 16.02 7.48 3.85
CA VAL A 136 16.10 7.26 2.40
C VAL A 136 17.45 6.66 2.03
N TYR A 137 17.44 5.61 1.19
CA TYR A 137 18.66 4.97 0.72
C TYR A 137 18.75 4.93 -0.81
N TYR A 138 19.97 5.11 -1.29
CA TYR A 138 20.37 4.92 -2.67
C TYR A 138 21.36 3.76 -2.75
N GLY A 139 21.31 3.02 -3.85
CA GLY A 139 22.26 1.97 -4.17
C GLY A 139 23.15 2.38 -5.33
N GLN A 140 24.40 1.91 -5.31
CA GLN A 140 25.33 2.02 -6.42
C GLN A 140 26.17 0.75 -6.50
N ILE A 141 26.28 0.15 -7.69
CA ILE A 141 27.18 -0.98 -7.91
C ILE A 141 28.58 -0.44 -8.16
N ARG A 142 29.56 -1.00 -7.45
CA ARG A 142 30.98 -0.78 -7.67
C ARG A 142 31.64 -2.08 -8.11
N ILE A 143 32.30 -2.06 -9.26
CA ILE A 143 33.11 -3.17 -9.76
C ILE A 143 34.57 -2.78 -9.66
N LYS A 144 35.39 -3.64 -9.05
CA LYS A 144 36.83 -3.49 -8.97
C LYS A 144 37.51 -4.61 -9.76
N GLU A 145 38.33 -4.23 -10.72
CA GLU A 145 38.95 -5.13 -11.68
C GLU A 145 40.32 -4.56 -12.09
N ASP A 146 41.39 -5.35 -11.97
CA ASP A 146 42.76 -4.98 -12.38
C ASP A 146 43.28 -3.63 -11.87
N GLY A 147 42.79 -3.18 -10.70
CA GLY A 147 43.17 -1.91 -10.08
C GLY A 147 42.37 -0.70 -10.56
N GLU A 148 41.45 -0.90 -11.51
CA GLU A 148 40.47 0.08 -11.96
C GLU A 148 39.14 -0.13 -11.21
N GLU A 149 38.43 0.97 -10.97
CA GLU A 149 37.11 0.96 -10.34
C GLU A 149 36.07 1.57 -11.28
N ARG A 150 34.96 0.85 -11.47
CA ARG A 150 33.81 1.28 -12.26
C ARG A 150 32.59 1.38 -11.36
N LEU A 151 31.82 2.45 -11.53
CA LEU A 151 30.60 2.71 -10.76
C LEU A 151 29.38 2.73 -11.69
N SER A 152 28.27 2.17 -11.23
CA SER A 152 26.98 2.38 -11.88
C SER A 152 26.45 3.79 -11.59
N SER A 153 25.42 4.19 -12.33
CA SER A 153 24.50 5.22 -11.86
C SER A 153 23.90 4.81 -10.51
N GLU A 154 23.62 5.80 -9.66
CA GLU A 154 22.86 5.60 -8.43
C GLU A 154 21.41 5.26 -8.74
N PHE A 155 20.80 4.44 -7.90
CA PHE A 155 19.39 4.07 -7.99
C PHE A 155 18.72 4.16 -6.61
N VAL A 156 17.43 4.49 -6.58
CA VAL A 156 16.67 4.58 -5.33
C VAL A 156 16.28 3.19 -4.86
N ILE A 157 16.52 2.87 -3.58
CA ILE A 157 15.94 1.70 -2.94
C ILE A 157 14.55 2.08 -2.46
N SER A 158 13.51 1.41 -2.97
CA SER A 158 12.12 1.79 -2.68
C SER A 158 11.81 1.67 -1.18
N ARG A 159 11.27 2.76 -0.60
CA ARG A 159 10.86 2.80 0.82
C ARG A 159 9.82 1.74 1.17
N ASP A 160 8.97 1.38 0.21
CA ASP A 160 7.94 0.35 0.39
C ASP A 160 8.52 -1.02 0.79
N LEU A 161 9.81 -1.25 0.53
CA LEU A 161 10.48 -2.51 0.86
C LEU A 161 10.87 -2.61 2.34
N TYR A 162 11.19 -1.47 2.97
CA TYR A 162 11.86 -1.42 4.28
C TYR A 162 11.27 -0.44 5.30
N SER A 163 10.26 0.35 4.91
CA SER A 163 9.54 1.24 5.80
C SER A 163 8.16 0.66 6.13
N PHE A 164 7.76 0.76 7.39
CA PHE A 164 6.40 0.43 7.84
C PHE A 164 5.52 1.66 7.95
N GLN A 165 4.21 1.43 8.10
CA GLN A 165 3.20 2.47 8.19
C GLN A 165 3.53 3.48 9.31
N GLN A 166 3.72 4.73 8.91
CA GLN A 166 3.95 5.83 9.84
C GLN A 166 2.65 6.26 10.51
N TYR A 167 2.72 6.69 11.76
CA TYR A 167 1.56 7.16 12.50
C TYR A 167 1.91 8.29 13.45
N GLU A 168 0.89 9.05 13.83
CA GLU A 168 0.95 10.08 14.87
C GLU A 168 -0.16 9.83 15.89
N LEU A 169 0.17 9.97 17.17
CA LEU A 169 -0.78 9.87 18.28
C LEU A 169 -0.96 11.25 18.91
N ALA A 170 -2.21 11.69 18.99
CA ALA A 170 -2.59 12.94 19.63
C ALA A 170 -3.66 12.68 20.68
N GLY A 171 -3.61 13.43 21.77
CA GLY A 171 -4.67 13.42 22.75
C GLY A 171 -5.08 14.83 23.15
N HIS A 172 -6.38 14.98 23.41
CA HIS A 172 -6.99 16.23 23.82
C HIS A 172 -7.82 15.99 25.06
N ALA A 173 -7.75 16.92 25.99
CA ALA A 173 -8.55 16.92 27.21
C ALA A 173 -9.24 18.27 27.37
N TRP A 174 -10.53 18.26 27.70
CA TRP A 174 -11.29 19.47 27.98
C TRP A 174 -12.25 19.27 29.15
N LEU A 175 -12.53 20.37 29.84
CA LEU A 175 -13.54 20.43 30.89
C LEU A 175 -14.82 21.03 30.29
N LEU A 176 -15.95 20.33 30.44
CA LEU A 176 -17.27 20.91 30.17
C LEU A 176 -17.83 21.51 31.47
N GLU A 177 -19.05 22.06 31.46
CA GLU A 177 -19.72 22.60 32.68
C GLU A 177 -19.99 21.52 33.77
N THR A 178 -19.63 20.26 33.50
CA THR A 178 -19.70 19.11 34.41
C THR A 178 -18.39 18.92 35.19
N ASP A 179 -18.44 18.26 36.35
CA ASP A 179 -17.26 17.87 37.17
C ASP A 179 -16.38 16.77 36.53
N LYS A 180 -16.53 16.52 35.23
CA LYS A 180 -15.80 15.49 34.47
C LYS A 180 -14.87 16.11 33.45
N VAL A 181 -13.70 15.50 33.30
CA VAL A 181 -12.76 15.76 32.21
C VAL A 181 -13.02 14.76 31.09
N HIS A 182 -13.17 15.28 29.87
CA HIS A 182 -13.34 14.48 28.66
C HIS A 182 -12.02 14.39 27.93
N TYR A 183 -11.65 13.17 27.53
CA TYR A 183 -10.46 12.85 26.78
C TYR A 183 -10.83 12.31 25.40
N SER A 184 -10.12 12.74 24.38
CA SER A 184 -10.16 12.18 23.03
C SER A 184 -8.75 11.82 22.60
N ILE A 185 -8.53 10.55 22.28
CA ILE A 185 -7.26 10.04 21.77
C ILE A 185 -7.45 9.67 20.31
N GLU A 186 -6.54 10.16 19.48
CA GLU A 186 -6.59 10.06 18.02
C GLU A 186 -5.29 9.44 17.50
N LEU A 187 -5.43 8.45 16.63
CA LEU A 187 -4.34 7.84 15.87
C LEU A 187 -4.49 8.22 14.40
N TYR A 188 -3.54 8.99 13.88
CA TYR A 188 -3.42 9.35 12.48
C TYR A 188 -2.44 8.40 11.81
N THR A 189 -2.85 7.76 10.72
CA THR A 189 -1.99 6.83 9.98
C THR A 189 -1.70 7.37 8.59
N HIS A 190 -0.47 7.18 8.13
CA HIS A 190 -0.09 7.50 6.75
C HIS A 190 -0.44 6.35 5.81
N ASP A 191 -0.53 6.64 4.50
CA ASP A 191 -0.77 5.60 3.50
C ASP A 191 0.37 4.58 3.50
N CYS A 192 0.01 3.31 3.41
CA CYS A 192 0.93 2.19 3.37
C CYS A 192 0.33 1.13 2.46
N ARG A 193 1.05 0.79 1.38
CA ARG A 193 0.55 -0.15 0.36
C ARG A 193 0.78 -1.60 0.74
N ASP A 194 1.78 -1.86 1.55
CA ASP A 194 2.16 -3.21 1.94
C ASP A 194 1.41 -3.63 3.20
N GLU A 195 0.52 -4.61 3.06
CA GLU A 195 -0.32 -5.13 4.16
C GLU A 195 0.51 -5.72 5.31
N GLU A 196 1.68 -6.29 5.04
CA GLU A 196 2.58 -6.82 6.07
C GLU A 196 3.21 -5.71 6.93
N MET A 197 3.27 -4.50 6.38
CA MET A 197 3.87 -3.31 6.97
C MET A 197 2.85 -2.38 7.65
N LYS A 198 1.56 -2.73 7.61
CA LYS A 198 0.49 -1.96 8.22
C LYS A 198 0.35 -2.18 9.72
N ILE A 199 -0.29 -1.22 10.37
CA ILE A 199 -0.78 -1.34 11.74
C ILE A 199 -1.97 -2.30 11.74
N SER A 200 -1.85 -3.40 12.49
CA SER A 200 -2.90 -4.40 12.66
C SER A 200 -3.84 -4.05 13.81
N GLU A 201 -3.32 -3.48 14.89
CA GLU A 201 -4.08 -3.14 16.08
C GLU A 201 -3.49 -1.91 16.80
N ALA A 202 -4.34 -1.08 17.39
CA ALA A 202 -3.89 -0.03 18.30
C ALA A 202 -4.80 0.02 19.53
N THR A 203 -4.20 0.08 20.72
CA THR A 203 -4.90 0.15 22.01
C THR A 203 -4.31 1.25 22.87
N VAL A 204 -5.11 1.80 23.79
CA VAL A 204 -4.66 2.79 24.77
C VAL A 204 -5.03 2.31 26.16
N LYS A 205 -4.04 2.11 27.01
CA LYS A 205 -4.23 1.81 28.42
C LYS A 205 -4.40 3.11 29.19
N VAL A 206 -5.50 3.24 29.90
CA VAL A 206 -5.74 4.31 30.87
C VAL A 206 -5.21 3.84 32.22
N VAL A 207 -4.24 4.56 32.76
CA VAL A 207 -3.53 4.20 34.00
C VAL A 207 -3.79 5.27 35.05
N GLU A 208 -4.11 4.84 36.27
CA GLU A 208 -4.28 5.71 37.44
C GLU A 208 -3.37 5.21 38.56
N GLY A 209 -2.26 5.92 38.79
CA GLY A 209 -1.18 5.43 39.65
C GLY A 209 -0.55 4.15 39.08
N GLU A 210 -0.63 3.03 39.81
CA GLU A 210 -0.12 1.72 39.37
C GLU A 210 -1.20 0.83 38.74
N ASN A 211 -2.47 1.26 38.77
CA ASN A 211 -3.60 0.44 38.33
C ASN A 211 -3.98 0.74 36.88
N ILE A 212 -4.22 -0.31 36.11
CA ILE A 212 -4.88 -0.21 34.80
C ILE A 212 -6.37 -0.01 35.07
N ARG A 213 -6.90 1.15 34.69
CA ARG A 213 -8.31 1.48 34.83
C ARG A 213 -9.13 0.92 33.67
N GLU A 214 -8.65 1.11 32.45
CA GLU A 214 -9.34 0.65 31.25
C GLU A 214 -8.37 0.44 30.07
N ILE A 215 -8.77 -0.38 29.11
CA ILE A 215 -8.07 -0.55 27.82
C ILE A 215 -9.04 -0.14 26.72
N LEU A 216 -8.68 0.92 26.01
CA LEU A 216 -9.46 1.50 24.93
C LEU A 216 -8.95 0.95 23.58
N PHE A 217 -9.85 0.50 22.73
CA PHE A 217 -9.52 0.00 21.40
C PHE A 217 -9.73 1.11 20.37
N LEU A 218 -8.69 1.44 19.60
CA LEU A 218 -8.83 2.34 18.46
C LEU A 218 -9.45 1.55 17.31
N PRO A 219 -10.51 2.06 16.66
CA PRO A 219 -11.20 1.33 15.59
C PRO A 219 -10.25 1.01 14.43
N PRO A 220 -10.50 -0.06 13.66
CA PRO A 220 -9.77 -0.35 12.43
C PRO A 220 -9.99 0.76 11.39
N ASP A 221 -9.09 0.85 10.39
CA ASP A 221 -9.24 1.82 9.29
C ASP A 221 -10.50 1.52 8.48
N ASP A 222 -11.50 2.39 8.61
CA ASP A 222 -12.68 2.33 7.75
C ASP A 222 -12.53 3.27 6.54
N LEU A 223 -11.68 4.31 6.61
CA LEU A 223 -11.51 5.34 5.57
C LEU A 223 -10.11 5.97 5.59
N GLN A 224 -9.45 6.06 4.42
CA GLN A 224 -8.17 6.75 4.26
C GLN A 224 -8.29 8.23 4.69
N GLY A 225 -7.45 8.65 5.64
CA GLY A 225 -7.25 10.06 5.99
C GLY A 225 -8.07 10.61 7.18
N LEU A 226 -8.88 9.79 7.86
CA LEU A 226 -9.53 10.16 9.12
C LEU A 226 -8.80 9.52 10.30
N ALA A 227 -8.60 10.28 11.37
CA ALA A 227 -8.01 9.76 12.60
C ALA A 227 -8.92 8.69 13.22
N ARG A 228 -8.34 7.57 13.65
CA ARG A 228 -9.03 6.61 14.52
C ARG A 228 -9.15 7.25 15.88
N ARG A 229 -10.37 7.44 16.38
CA ARG A 229 -10.64 8.16 17.64
C ARG A 229 -11.28 7.25 18.67
N VAL A 230 -10.84 7.38 19.93
CA VAL A 230 -11.54 6.85 21.09
C VAL A 230 -11.69 7.94 22.15
N ASN A 231 -12.86 7.97 22.81
CA ASN A 231 -13.17 8.94 23.85
C ASN A 231 -13.21 8.25 25.21
N PHE A 232 -12.84 8.99 26.25
CA PHE A 232 -12.87 8.52 27.64
C PHE A 232 -13.24 9.68 28.57
N GLU A 233 -13.89 9.38 29.69
CA GLU A 233 -14.29 10.37 30.69
C GLU A 233 -13.84 9.96 32.08
N ALA A 234 -13.38 10.92 32.86
CA ALA A 234 -13.03 10.70 34.26
C ALA A 234 -13.43 11.88 35.14
N GLU A 235 -13.49 11.61 36.44
CA GLU A 235 -13.63 12.64 37.46
C GLU A 235 -12.43 13.60 37.40
N LYS A 236 -12.67 14.88 37.67
CA LYS A 236 -11.67 15.95 37.53
C LYS A 236 -10.41 15.77 38.40
N ASP A 237 -10.53 15.05 39.51
CA ASP A 237 -9.45 14.77 40.45
C ASP A 237 -8.66 13.48 40.12
N ALA A 238 -9.04 12.75 39.07
CA ALA A 238 -8.31 11.56 38.63
C ALA A 238 -6.96 11.95 37.99
N PHE A 239 -5.88 11.31 38.45
CA PHE A 239 -4.54 11.50 37.90
C PHE A 239 -4.24 10.39 36.89
N LEU A 240 -4.51 10.67 35.62
CA LEU A 240 -4.46 9.68 34.55
C LEU A 240 -3.26 9.83 33.63
N SER A 241 -2.68 8.70 33.26
CA SER A 241 -1.71 8.55 32.17
C SER A 241 -2.30 7.65 31.08
N PHE A 242 -1.96 7.94 29.83
CA PHE A 242 -2.47 7.21 28.66
C PHE A 242 -1.29 6.58 27.93
N ILE A 243 -1.26 5.26 27.84
CA ILE A 243 -0.16 4.51 27.21
C ILE A 243 -0.71 3.79 25.99
N ALA A 244 -0.31 4.22 24.81
CA ALA A 244 -0.68 3.57 23.57
C ALA A 244 0.24 2.37 23.28
N LYS A 245 -0.34 1.29 22.77
CA LYS A 245 0.37 0.16 22.17
C LYS A 245 -0.13 0.00 20.74
N VAL A 246 0.76 0.18 19.77
CA VAL A 246 0.50 0.02 18.34
C VAL A 246 1.20 -1.25 17.86
N THR A 247 0.43 -2.21 17.35
CA THR A 247 0.91 -3.50 16.85
C THR A 247 0.88 -3.49 15.32
N PHE A 248 1.94 -3.99 14.71
CA PHE A 248 2.06 -4.12 13.25
C PHE A 248 1.72 -5.54 12.79
N SER A 249 1.36 -5.69 11.52
CA SER A 249 1.01 -6.99 10.92
C SER A 249 2.16 -8.00 10.98
N PHE A 250 3.42 -7.54 10.98
CA PHE A 250 4.60 -8.39 11.16
C PHE A 250 4.84 -8.85 12.62
N GLY A 251 3.98 -8.45 13.56
CA GLY A 251 3.90 -9.03 14.90
C GLY A 251 4.58 -8.25 16.02
N GLU A 252 5.39 -7.24 15.72
CA GLU A 252 5.97 -6.38 16.76
C GLU A 252 5.02 -5.25 17.17
N SER A 253 5.27 -4.68 18.35
CA SER A 253 4.49 -3.56 18.87
C SER A 253 5.39 -2.45 19.39
N LYS A 254 4.99 -1.20 19.13
CA LYS A 254 5.58 -0.01 19.73
C LYS A 254 4.67 0.50 20.85
N THR A 255 5.26 0.88 21.98
CA THR A 255 4.53 1.45 23.13
C THR A 255 5.03 2.87 23.38
N GLU A 256 4.12 3.82 23.55
CA GLU A 256 4.46 5.21 23.86
C GLU A 256 3.38 5.89 24.70
N GLU A 257 3.78 6.90 25.46
CA GLU A 257 2.85 7.73 26.21
C GLU A 257 2.12 8.70 25.27
N VAL A 258 0.80 8.77 25.37
CA VAL A 258 0.00 9.71 24.59
C VAL A 258 0.09 11.08 25.25
N LYS A 259 0.66 12.05 24.53
CA LYS A 259 0.75 13.43 24.98
C LYS A 259 -0.65 14.07 24.97
N MET A 260 -1.13 14.47 26.14
CA MET A 260 -2.40 15.18 26.29
C MET A 260 -2.22 16.69 26.14
N ASN A 261 -2.98 17.28 25.23
CA ASN A 261 -3.19 18.72 25.14
C ASN A 261 -4.40 19.11 25.99
N TYR A 262 -4.14 19.80 27.09
CA TYR A 262 -5.18 20.23 28.03
C TYR A 262 -5.73 21.61 27.64
N HIS A 263 -7.04 21.68 27.43
CA HIS A 263 -7.78 22.90 27.13
C HIS A 263 -8.74 23.19 28.30
N PHE A 264 -8.23 23.89 29.31
CA PHE A 264 -8.95 24.29 30.52
C PHE A 264 -9.03 25.81 30.64
#